data_AF-A0A386R0M4-F1
#
_entry.id   AF-A0A386R0M4-F1
#
_cell.length_a   1.000
_cell.length_b   1.000
_cell.length_c   1.000
_cell.angle_alpha   90.00
_cell.angle_beta   90.00
_cell.angle_gamma   90.00
#
_symmetry.space_group_name_H-M   'P 1'
#
loop_
_entity.id
_entity.type
_entity.pdbx_description
1 polymer ?
#
loop_
_entity_poly.entity_id
_entity_poly.type
_entity_poly.pdbx_seq_one_letter_code
_entity_poly.pdbx_strand_id
1 'polypeptide(L)'
;MAYKHLNTDELTFIESYYHQNLSVKEIAKRLKRSRQTIYNVINALKTGITALEYYQEYKQRKSNCGRHRIVLPENQSAYIREKVADGWTPDTIIGRGEHPIDCSVKTLYRMFKENIFSVQSLPMKGKRKPNGHCEKRGRQAFKRHISERIEEFPFFFQESGHLEGDTIIGRNHGSAVITLVERISKMIITIRPQGRKADDIEDALHSMFSALPPYIFKSPTFLI
;
A
#
# COMPACT_ATOMS: atom_id res chain seq x y z
N MET A 1 -12.40 -25.19 -16.81
CA MET A 1 -11.47 -24.80 -17.90
C MET A 1 -11.71 -23.35 -18.24
N ALA A 2 -10.66 -22.51 -18.25
CA ALA A 2 -10.81 -21.11 -18.63
C ALA A 2 -11.13 -21.00 -20.13
N TYR A 3 -12.12 -20.18 -20.49
CA TYR A 3 -12.47 -19.92 -21.88
C TYR A 3 -11.30 -19.21 -22.58
N LYS A 4 -10.68 -19.85 -23.57
CA LYS A 4 -9.59 -19.27 -24.34
C LYS A 4 -10.16 -18.56 -25.56
N HIS A 5 -10.00 -17.24 -25.64
CA HIS A 5 -10.41 -16.45 -26.80
C HIS A 5 -9.62 -16.86 -28.06
N LEU A 6 -10.18 -16.56 -29.23
CA LEU A 6 -9.49 -16.71 -30.51
C LEU A 6 -8.39 -15.65 -30.61
N ASN A 7 -7.19 -16.04 -31.07
CA ASN A 7 -6.16 -15.09 -31.43
C ASN A 7 -6.34 -14.61 -32.89
N THR A 8 -5.55 -13.63 -33.30
CA THR A 8 -5.63 -13.07 -34.66
C THR A 8 -5.34 -14.13 -35.73
N ASP A 9 -4.37 -15.01 -35.50
CA ASP A 9 -4.01 -16.09 -36.44
C ASP A 9 -5.13 -17.12 -36.62
N GLU A 10 -5.82 -17.49 -35.54
CA GLU A 10 -6.96 -18.40 -35.60
C GLU A 10 -8.11 -17.76 -36.38
N LEU A 11 -8.32 -16.44 -36.25
CA LEU A 11 -9.34 -15.74 -37.03
C LEU A 11 -9.01 -15.69 -38.52
N THR A 12 -7.76 -15.42 -38.90
CA THR A 12 -7.33 -15.45 -40.31
C THR A 12 -7.40 -16.87 -40.90
N PHE A 13 -7.07 -17.90 -40.12
CA PHE A 13 -7.28 -19.29 -40.55
C PHE A 13 -8.76 -19.60 -40.77
N ILE A 14 -9.66 -19.17 -39.88
CA ILE A 14 -11.11 -19.36 -40.06
C ILE A 14 -11.60 -18.69 -41.34
N GLU A 15 -11.17 -17.47 -41.61
CA GLU A 15 -11.50 -16.74 -42.84
C GLU A 15 -11.00 -17.47 -44.09
N SER A 16 -9.74 -17.92 -44.10
CA SER A 16 -9.20 -18.70 -45.21
C SER A 16 -9.95 -20.01 -45.46
N TYR A 17 -10.34 -20.73 -44.40
CA TYR A 17 -11.08 -21.98 -44.51
C TYR A 17 -12.54 -21.76 -44.91
N TYR A 18 -13.12 -20.62 -44.54
CA TYR A 18 -14.43 -20.20 -44.99
C TYR A 18 -14.44 -19.97 -46.50
N HIS A 19 -13.44 -19.26 -47.05
CA HIS A 19 -13.30 -19.07 -48.50
C HIS A 19 -13.05 -20.38 -49.27
N GLN A 20 -12.45 -21.38 -48.63
CA GLN A 20 -12.27 -22.74 -49.17
C GLN A 20 -13.54 -23.62 -49.04
N ASN A 21 -14.67 -23.09 -48.56
CA ASN A 21 -15.94 -23.80 -48.36
C ASN A 21 -15.85 -25.01 -47.40
N LEU A 22 -14.96 -24.97 -46.41
CA LEU A 22 -14.91 -26.03 -45.39
C LEU A 22 -16.10 -25.97 -44.43
N SER A 23 -16.57 -27.15 -44.00
CA SER A 23 -17.63 -27.22 -42.98
C SER A 23 -17.13 -26.72 -41.62
N VAL A 24 -18.04 -26.12 -40.84
CA VAL A 24 -17.80 -25.68 -39.45
C VAL A 24 -17.22 -26.81 -38.58
N LYS A 25 -17.68 -28.05 -38.80
CA LYS A 25 -17.20 -29.24 -38.08
C LYS A 25 -15.73 -29.51 -38.35
N GLU A 26 -15.30 -29.39 -39.59
CA GLU A 26 -13.91 -29.63 -40.01
C GLU A 26 -12.98 -28.53 -39.49
N ILE A 27 -13.40 -27.27 -39.61
CA ILE A 27 -12.64 -26.11 -39.07
C ILE A 27 -12.46 -26.23 -37.55
N ALA A 28 -13.53 -26.59 -36.84
CA ALA A 28 -13.49 -26.81 -35.39
C ALA A 28 -12.51 -27.94 -35.00
N LYS A 29 -12.44 -29.02 -35.78
CA LYS A 29 -11.52 -30.14 -35.57
C LYS A 29 -10.06 -29.73 -35.79
N ARG A 30 -9.78 -28.99 -36.87
CA ARG A 30 -8.43 -28.51 -37.21
C ARG A 30 -7.89 -27.53 -36.17
N LEU A 31 -8.70 -26.55 -35.76
CA LEU A 31 -8.32 -25.53 -34.78
C LEU A 31 -8.47 -26.00 -33.32
N LYS A 32 -9.02 -27.21 -33.09
CA LYS A 32 -9.33 -27.75 -31.76
C LYS A 32 -10.17 -26.78 -30.92
N ARG A 33 -11.15 -26.12 -31.55
CA ARG A 33 -12.07 -25.15 -30.92
C ARG A 33 -13.50 -25.67 -30.92
N SER A 34 -14.36 -25.09 -30.06
CA SER A 34 -15.79 -25.46 -30.06
C SER A 34 -16.47 -25.01 -31.35
N ARG A 35 -17.40 -25.84 -31.84
CA ARG A 35 -18.16 -25.54 -33.06
C ARG A 35 -18.88 -24.20 -32.97
N GLN A 36 -19.42 -23.87 -31.80
CA GLN A 36 -20.11 -22.60 -31.58
C GLN A 36 -19.20 -21.38 -31.78
N THR A 37 -17.96 -21.45 -31.32
CA THR A 37 -17.01 -20.33 -31.49
C THR A 37 -16.73 -20.08 -32.97
N ILE A 38 -16.49 -21.16 -33.73
CA ILE A 38 -16.26 -21.09 -35.17
C ILE A 38 -17.52 -20.60 -35.91
N TYR A 39 -18.68 -21.09 -35.52
CA TYR A 39 -19.97 -20.71 -36.09
C TYR A 39 -20.24 -19.21 -35.94
N ASN A 40 -19.96 -18.64 -34.75
CA ASN A 40 -20.14 -17.21 -34.50
C ASN A 40 -19.24 -16.36 -35.41
N VAL A 41 -17.99 -16.78 -35.65
CA VAL A 41 -17.08 -16.08 -36.57
C VAL A 41 -17.57 -16.20 -38.01
N ILE A 42 -17.95 -17.39 -38.46
CA ILE A 42 -18.44 -17.60 -39.84
C ILE A 42 -19.72 -16.81 -40.12
N ASN A 43 -20.65 -16.73 -39.15
CA ASN A 43 -21.84 -15.91 -39.32
C ASN A 43 -21.52 -14.41 -39.43
N ALA A 44 -20.49 -13.95 -38.73
CA ALA A 44 -19.95 -12.61 -38.93
C ALA A 44 -19.34 -12.46 -40.34
N LEU A 45 -18.49 -13.39 -40.79
CA LEU A 45 -17.92 -13.33 -42.14
C LEU A 45 -18.98 -13.31 -43.25
N LYS A 46 -20.13 -13.99 -43.04
CA LYS A 46 -21.27 -13.96 -43.97
C LYS A 46 -21.92 -12.59 -44.11
N THR A 47 -21.83 -11.71 -43.11
CA THR A 47 -22.34 -10.33 -43.21
C THR A 47 -21.38 -9.42 -43.97
N GLY A 48 -20.27 -9.95 -44.49
CA GLY A 48 -19.30 -9.22 -45.30
C GLY A 48 -18.16 -8.56 -44.52
N ILE A 49 -18.06 -8.81 -43.21
CA ILE A 49 -16.94 -8.31 -42.40
C ILE A 49 -15.74 -9.25 -42.46
N THR A 50 -14.54 -8.69 -42.40
CA THR A 50 -13.27 -9.41 -42.39
C THR A 50 -12.90 -9.93 -41.01
N ALA A 51 -11.96 -10.88 -40.94
CA ALA A 51 -11.41 -11.36 -39.67
C ALA A 51 -10.81 -10.24 -38.80
N LEU A 52 -10.20 -9.23 -39.44
CA LEU A 52 -9.61 -8.08 -38.75
C LEU A 52 -10.69 -7.19 -38.12
N GLU A 53 -11.75 -6.88 -38.87
CA GLU A 53 -12.89 -6.09 -38.36
C GLU A 53 -13.59 -6.81 -37.21
N TYR A 54 -13.81 -8.13 -37.33
CA TYR A 54 -14.36 -8.94 -36.24
C TYR A 54 -13.51 -8.84 -34.96
N TYR A 55 -12.18 -8.87 -35.09
CA TYR A 55 -11.26 -8.72 -33.97
C TYR A 55 -11.32 -7.31 -33.35
N GLN A 56 -11.41 -6.28 -34.18
CA GLN A 56 -11.54 -4.88 -33.73
C GLN A 56 -12.85 -4.67 -32.97
N GLU A 57 -13.98 -5.15 -33.49
CA GLU A 57 -15.27 -5.12 -32.79
C GLU A 57 -15.21 -5.85 -31.46
N TYR A 58 -14.58 -7.03 -31.43
CA TYR A 58 -14.38 -7.78 -30.18
C TYR A 58 -13.57 -6.94 -29.17
N LYS A 59 -12.48 -6.29 -29.60
CA LYS A 59 -11.70 -5.40 -28.72
C LYS A 59 -12.53 -4.24 -28.19
N GLN A 60 -13.36 -3.61 -29.03
CA GLN A 60 -14.21 -2.50 -28.63
C GLN A 60 -15.32 -2.93 -27.66
N ARG A 61 -15.97 -4.08 -27.91
CA ARG A 61 -16.92 -4.66 -26.95
C ARG A 61 -16.21 -5.00 -25.63
N LYS A 62 -14.97 -5.50 -25.70
CA LYS A 62 -14.18 -5.85 -24.52
C LYS A 62 -13.73 -4.62 -23.73
N SER A 63 -13.44 -3.48 -24.37
CA SER A 63 -13.11 -2.23 -23.65
C SER A 63 -14.29 -1.67 -22.87
N ASN A 64 -15.52 -1.98 -23.30
CA ASN A 64 -16.75 -1.60 -22.60
C ASN A 64 -17.09 -2.57 -21.45
N CYS A 65 -16.32 -3.65 -21.29
CA CYS A 65 -16.53 -4.64 -20.25
C CYS A 65 -15.61 -4.39 -19.06
N GLY A 66 -16.09 -4.77 -17.88
CA GLY A 66 -15.32 -4.71 -16.64
C GLY A 66 -15.31 -3.34 -15.98
N ARG A 67 -14.51 -3.20 -14.93
CA ARG A 67 -14.44 -1.96 -14.14
C ARG A 67 -13.49 -0.97 -14.82
N HIS A 68 -14.01 0.20 -15.19
CA HIS A 68 -13.18 1.30 -15.68
C HIS A 68 -12.18 1.76 -14.62
N ARG A 69 -11.02 2.25 -15.09
CA ARG A 69 -10.01 2.81 -14.19
C ARG A 69 -10.57 4.05 -13.52
N ILE A 70 -10.25 4.19 -12.24
CA ILE A 70 -10.59 5.40 -11.47
C ILE A 70 -9.70 6.52 -12.01
N VAL A 71 -10.35 7.61 -12.43
CA VAL A 71 -9.70 8.87 -12.75
C VAL A 71 -10.01 9.80 -11.60
N LEU A 72 -8.96 10.29 -10.93
CA LEU A 72 -9.13 11.23 -9.82
C LEU A 72 -9.43 12.62 -10.37
N PRO A 73 -10.39 13.35 -9.78
CA PRO A 73 -10.62 14.74 -10.18
C PRO A 73 -9.40 15.62 -9.85
N GLU A 74 -9.30 16.75 -10.54
CA GLU A 74 -8.08 17.58 -10.52
C GLU A 74 -7.74 18.13 -9.13
N ASN A 75 -8.75 18.42 -8.31
CA ASN A 75 -8.57 18.84 -6.92
C ASN A 75 -7.82 17.78 -6.09
N GLN A 76 -8.19 16.51 -6.21
CA GLN A 76 -7.53 15.40 -5.51
C GLN A 76 -6.12 15.17 -6.06
N SER A 77 -5.97 15.25 -7.38
CA SER A 77 -4.67 15.09 -8.05
C SER A 77 -3.69 16.22 -7.71
N ALA A 78 -4.17 17.45 -7.54
CA ALA A 78 -3.37 18.58 -7.10
C ALA A 78 -2.91 18.41 -5.64
N TYR A 79 -3.83 18.05 -4.75
CA TYR A 79 -3.53 17.76 -3.34
C TYR A 79 -2.48 16.64 -3.20
N ILE A 80 -2.63 15.55 -3.96
CA ILE A 80 -1.64 14.46 -3.96
C ILE A 80 -0.27 14.98 -4.38
N ARG A 81 -0.17 15.77 -5.45
CA ARG A 81 1.12 16.33 -5.90
C ARG A 81 1.76 17.23 -4.86
N GLU A 82 0.97 18.09 -4.21
CA GLU A 82 1.44 18.96 -3.13
C GLU A 82 2.00 18.13 -1.96
N LYS A 83 1.23 17.18 -1.43
CA LYS A 83 1.67 16.38 -0.26
C LYS A 83 2.83 15.45 -0.57
N VAL A 84 2.92 14.95 -1.78
CA VAL A 84 4.09 14.18 -2.20
C VAL A 84 5.33 15.06 -2.26
N ALA A 85 5.21 16.32 -2.69
CA ALA A 85 6.31 17.29 -2.64
C ALA A 85 6.73 17.61 -1.20
N ASP A 86 5.79 17.59 -0.24
CA ASP A 86 6.06 17.66 1.20
C ASP A 86 6.70 16.37 1.77
N GLY A 87 6.95 15.37 0.92
CA GLY A 87 7.58 14.10 1.30
C GLY A 87 6.63 13.06 1.87
N TRP A 88 5.30 13.21 1.69
CA TRP A 88 4.34 12.26 2.23
C TRP A 88 4.24 10.99 1.37
N THR A 89 4.00 9.86 2.04
CA THR A 89 3.71 8.59 1.35
C THR A 89 2.23 8.48 0.99
N PRO A 90 1.85 7.68 -0.03
CA PRO A 90 0.45 7.38 -0.33
C PRO A 90 -0.35 6.85 0.87
N ASP A 91 0.29 6.07 1.75
CA ASP A 91 -0.31 5.61 3.00
C ASP A 91 -0.61 6.79 3.94
N THR A 92 0.32 7.74 4.07
CA THR A 92 0.14 8.95 4.89
C THR A 92 -0.97 9.83 4.35
N ILE A 93 -0.98 10.08 3.04
CA ILE A 93 -1.95 10.96 2.37
C ILE A 93 -3.39 10.50 2.62
N ILE A 94 -3.66 9.20 2.44
CA ILE A 94 -4.99 8.65 2.65
C ILE A 94 -5.26 8.39 4.14
N GLY A 95 -4.26 7.88 4.88
CA GLY A 95 -4.42 7.47 6.28
C GLY A 95 -4.65 8.63 7.24
N ARG A 96 -4.19 9.85 6.92
CA ARG A 96 -4.50 11.04 7.71
C ARG A 96 -5.93 11.55 7.51
N GLY A 97 -6.56 11.24 6.38
CA GLY A 97 -7.94 11.63 6.10
C GLY A 97 -8.19 13.14 6.03
N GLU A 98 -7.17 13.96 5.83
CA GLU A 98 -7.29 15.43 5.77
C GLU A 98 -8.01 15.93 4.51
N HIS A 99 -7.91 15.17 3.41
CA HIS A 99 -8.61 15.45 2.17
C HIS A 99 -9.26 14.15 1.67
N PRO A 100 -10.54 14.17 1.25
CA PRO A 100 -11.18 12.99 0.69
C PRO A 100 -10.50 12.60 -0.63
N ILE A 101 -10.07 11.34 -0.72
CA ILE A 101 -9.48 10.76 -1.93
C ILE A 101 -10.32 9.55 -2.33
N ASP A 102 -10.88 9.58 -3.53
CA ASP A 102 -11.82 8.56 -4.01
C ASP A 102 -11.11 7.31 -4.54
N CYS A 103 -10.05 6.89 -3.86
CA CYS A 103 -9.38 5.64 -4.18
C CYS A 103 -8.67 5.03 -2.97
N SER A 104 -8.51 3.70 -3.02
CA SER A 104 -7.70 3.01 -2.02
C SER A 104 -6.21 3.34 -2.16
N VAL A 105 -5.45 3.19 -1.07
CA VAL A 105 -3.97 3.32 -1.05
C VAL A 105 -3.31 2.47 -2.14
N LYS A 106 -3.82 1.25 -2.36
CA LYS A 106 -3.32 0.35 -3.39
C LYS A 106 -3.57 0.88 -4.81
N THR A 107 -4.71 1.53 -5.04
CA THR A 107 -5.01 2.21 -6.30
C THR A 107 -4.05 3.38 -6.50
N LEU A 108 -3.83 4.19 -5.47
CA LEU A 108 -2.92 5.32 -5.54
C LEU A 108 -1.50 4.88 -5.91
N TYR A 109 -0.97 3.85 -5.23
CA TYR A 109 0.32 3.26 -5.61
C TYR A 109 0.37 2.73 -7.05
N ARG A 110 -0.73 2.16 -7.55
CA ARG A 110 -0.81 1.74 -8.96
C ARG A 110 -0.74 2.94 -9.90
N MET A 111 -1.35 4.08 -9.56
CA MET A 111 -1.28 5.31 -10.36
C MET A 111 0.16 5.85 -10.44
N PHE A 112 0.94 5.77 -9.36
CA PHE A 112 2.39 6.04 -9.41
C PHE A 112 3.11 5.05 -10.33
N LYS A 113 2.86 3.74 -10.19
CA LYS A 113 3.49 2.71 -11.02
C LYS A 113 3.19 2.89 -12.53
N GLU A 114 2.00 3.37 -12.85
CA GLU A 114 1.56 3.67 -14.22
C GLU A 114 2.04 5.05 -14.72
N ASN A 115 2.86 5.77 -13.94
CA ASN A 115 3.36 7.12 -14.23
C ASN A 115 2.28 8.19 -14.41
N ILE A 116 1.09 8.00 -13.83
CA ILE A 116 0.10 9.09 -13.69
C ILE A 116 0.66 10.16 -12.74
N PHE A 117 1.32 9.71 -11.68
CA PHE A 117 2.15 10.53 -10.80
C PHE A 117 3.60 10.02 -10.88
N SER A 118 4.58 10.91 -10.73
CA SER A 118 6.00 10.55 -10.83
C SER A 118 6.41 9.63 -9.67
N VAL A 119 6.95 8.45 -9.98
CA VAL A 119 7.49 7.54 -8.96
C VAL A 119 8.66 8.17 -8.21
N GLN A 120 9.45 9.02 -8.87
CA GLN A 120 10.61 9.70 -8.29
C GLN A 120 10.22 10.73 -7.22
N SER A 121 8.96 11.20 -7.24
CA SER A 121 8.44 12.10 -6.22
C SER A 121 8.11 11.39 -4.91
N LEU A 122 7.98 10.06 -4.91
CA LEU A 122 7.76 9.31 -3.68
C LEU A 122 9.03 9.34 -2.82
N PRO A 123 8.89 9.54 -1.49
CA PRO A 123 10.03 9.47 -0.59
C PRO A 123 10.71 8.10 -0.74
N MET A 124 12.02 8.15 -0.98
CA MET A 124 12.89 6.98 -1.07
C MET A 124 12.66 6.07 0.14
N LYS A 125 12.24 4.83 -0.12
CA LYS A 125 12.13 3.83 0.95
C LYS A 125 13.52 3.64 1.54
N GLY A 126 13.69 3.98 2.82
CA GLY A 126 14.93 3.75 3.56
C GLY A 126 15.37 2.28 3.46
N LYS A 127 16.60 1.97 3.87
CA LYS A 127 17.19 0.62 3.80
C LYS A 127 16.28 -0.41 4.46
N ARG A 128 15.44 -1.09 3.67
CA ARG A 128 14.55 -2.15 4.14
C ARG A 128 15.42 -3.35 4.47
N LYS A 129 15.23 -3.94 5.65
CA LYS A 129 15.85 -5.23 5.97
C LYS A 129 15.36 -6.30 4.97
N PRO A 130 16.22 -7.26 4.56
CA PRO A 130 15.84 -8.32 3.62
C PRO A 130 14.59 -9.07 4.11
N ASN A 131 13.76 -9.56 3.18
CA ASN A 131 12.64 -10.42 3.53
C ASN A 131 13.17 -11.68 4.24
N GLY A 132 12.59 -12.02 5.39
CA GLY A 132 13.08 -13.13 6.23
C GLY A 132 14.21 -12.74 7.18
N HIS A 133 14.53 -11.45 7.32
CA HIS A 133 15.45 -11.01 8.37
C HIS A 133 14.88 -11.32 9.76
N CYS A 134 15.49 -12.30 10.43
CA CYS A 134 15.29 -12.55 11.85
C CYS A 134 16.30 -11.72 12.65
N GLU A 135 15.79 -10.91 13.57
CA GLU A 135 16.62 -10.13 14.50
C GLU A 135 17.39 -11.10 15.42
N LYS A 136 18.72 -11.04 15.39
CA LYS A 136 19.60 -11.94 16.15
C LYS A 136 20.07 -11.33 17.47
N ARG A 137 19.86 -10.03 17.67
CA ARG A 137 20.13 -9.38 18.96
C ARG A 137 19.16 -9.97 19.97
N GLY A 138 19.69 -10.60 21.02
CA GLY A 138 18.90 -11.28 22.04
C GLY A 138 17.80 -10.38 22.59
N ARG A 139 16.65 -10.98 22.93
CA ARG A 139 15.58 -10.25 23.60
C ARG A 139 16.00 -10.01 25.05
N GLN A 140 15.95 -8.76 25.51
CA GLN A 140 16.13 -8.46 26.92
C GLN A 140 15.08 -9.24 27.73
N ALA A 141 15.53 -9.90 28.79
CA ALA A 141 14.64 -10.60 29.71
C ALA A 141 13.77 -9.60 30.48
N PHE A 142 12.60 -10.06 30.97
CA PHE A 142 11.68 -9.27 31.82
C PHE A 142 11.00 -8.05 31.14
N LYS A 143 10.75 -8.10 29.83
CA LYS A 143 9.88 -7.12 29.17
C LYS A 143 8.41 -7.45 29.47
N ARG A 144 7.61 -6.43 29.81
CA ARG A 144 6.14 -6.54 29.81
C ARG A 144 5.62 -6.42 28.39
N HIS A 145 4.72 -7.31 27.98
CA HIS A 145 4.09 -7.20 26.67
C HIS A 145 3.09 -6.04 26.66
N ILE A 146 2.90 -5.39 25.51
CA ILE A 146 1.95 -4.27 25.40
C ILE A 146 0.50 -4.69 25.69
N SER A 147 0.16 -5.98 25.56
CA SER A 147 -1.16 -6.50 25.93
C SER A 147 -1.40 -6.49 27.44
N GLU A 148 -0.37 -6.73 28.26
CA GLU A 148 -0.47 -6.71 29.73
C GLU A 148 -0.84 -5.29 30.23
N ARG A 149 -0.52 -4.24 29.46
CA ARG A 149 -0.91 -2.86 29.77
C ARG A 149 -2.42 -2.64 29.70
N ILE A 150 -3.12 -3.34 28.81
CA ILE A 150 -4.57 -3.19 28.64
C ILE A 150 -5.28 -3.76 29.88
N GLU A 151 -4.68 -4.75 30.53
CA GLU A 151 -5.19 -5.31 31.78
C GLU A 151 -5.04 -4.31 32.94
N GLU A 152 -3.91 -3.60 33.02
CA GLU A 152 -3.64 -2.59 34.06
C GLU A 152 -4.38 -1.26 33.81
N PHE A 153 -4.55 -0.89 32.53
CA PHE A 153 -5.20 0.35 32.10
C PHE A 153 -6.28 0.06 31.03
N PRO A 154 -7.53 -0.24 31.43
CA PRO A 154 -8.61 -0.58 30.48
C PRO A 154 -8.90 0.52 29.45
N PHE A 155 -8.67 1.79 29.82
CA PHE A 155 -8.91 2.96 28.96
C PHE A 155 -7.64 3.46 28.27
N PHE A 156 -6.56 2.66 28.21
CA PHE A 156 -5.24 3.04 27.68
C PHE A 156 -5.24 3.70 26.28
N PHE A 157 -6.23 3.41 25.45
CA PHE A 157 -6.38 3.99 24.10
C PHE A 157 -7.22 5.28 24.06
N GLN A 158 -7.91 5.62 25.14
CA GLN A 158 -8.88 6.71 25.22
C GLN A 158 -8.54 7.74 26.30
N GLU A 159 -7.58 7.46 27.18
CA GLU A 159 -7.19 8.34 28.28
C GLU A 159 -5.79 8.95 28.09
N SER A 160 -5.61 10.18 28.60
CA SER A 160 -4.34 10.89 28.55
C SER A 160 -3.43 10.53 29.72
N GLY A 161 -2.13 10.79 29.55
CA GLY A 161 -1.11 10.63 30.59
C GLY A 161 -0.26 9.37 30.41
N HIS A 162 -0.40 8.68 29.27
CA HIS A 162 0.47 7.58 28.89
C HIS A 162 1.58 8.09 27.97
N LEU A 163 2.82 7.98 28.44
CA LEU A 163 4.01 8.43 27.71
C LEU A 163 4.70 7.28 27.01
N GLU A 164 5.05 7.48 25.75
CA GLU A 164 5.94 6.64 24.96
C GLU A 164 7.33 7.30 24.92
N GLY A 165 8.30 6.67 25.56
CA GLY A 165 9.67 7.10 25.68
C GLY A 165 10.57 6.41 24.67
N ASP A 166 11.45 7.19 24.06
CA ASP A 166 12.60 6.70 23.28
C ASP A 166 13.85 7.48 23.69
N THR A 167 15.03 6.91 23.42
CA THR A 167 16.32 7.54 23.68
C THR A 167 17.10 7.68 22.39
N ILE A 168 17.24 8.92 21.93
CA ILE A 168 18.03 9.25 20.75
C ILE A 168 19.50 9.39 21.17
N ILE A 169 20.36 8.55 20.62
CA ILE A 169 21.81 8.62 20.84
C ILE A 169 22.45 9.45 19.73
N GLY A 170 23.20 10.47 20.13
CA GLY A 170 23.94 11.34 19.23
C GLY A 170 25.13 10.66 18.55
N ARG A 171 25.72 11.36 17.57
CA ARG A 171 26.88 10.86 16.81
C ARG A 171 28.02 10.47 17.77
N ASN A 172 28.71 9.38 17.45
CA ASN A 172 29.82 8.82 18.24
C ASN A 172 29.45 8.51 19.69
N HIS A 173 28.16 8.33 20.01
CA HIS A 173 27.68 8.07 21.36
C HIS A 173 28.03 9.17 22.39
N GLY A 174 28.30 10.40 21.93
CA GLY A 174 28.75 11.51 22.78
C GLY A 174 27.63 12.27 23.51
N SER A 175 26.37 12.04 23.15
CA SER A 175 25.21 12.65 23.79
C SER A 175 23.98 11.75 23.70
N ALA A 176 23.01 11.98 24.57
CA ALA A 176 21.70 11.35 24.51
C ALA A 176 20.61 12.42 24.69
N VAL A 177 19.44 12.17 24.12
CA VAL A 177 18.21 12.93 24.34
C VAL A 177 17.09 11.94 24.56
N ILE A 178 16.34 12.11 25.64
CA ILE A 178 15.13 11.34 25.91
C ILE A 178 13.97 12.09 25.28
N THR A 179 13.15 11.38 24.52
CA THR A 179 11.91 11.91 23.93
C THR A 179 10.73 11.17 24.54
N LEU A 180 9.82 11.89 25.20
CA LEU A 180 8.59 11.35 25.74
C LEU A 180 7.42 11.91 24.94
N VAL A 181 6.59 11.04 24.36
CA VAL A 181 5.43 11.41 23.57
C VAL A 181 4.16 10.95 24.27
N GLU A 182 3.25 11.89 24.55
CA GLU A 182 1.95 11.55 25.12
C GLU A 182 1.02 11.00 24.04
N ARG A 183 0.39 9.85 24.32
CA ARG A 183 -0.29 9.06 23.29
C ARG A 183 -1.50 9.74 22.65
N ILE A 184 -2.28 10.52 23.39
CA ILE A 184 -3.54 11.13 22.89
C ILE A 184 -3.27 12.51 22.29
N SER A 185 -2.74 13.43 23.09
CA SER A 185 -2.42 14.82 22.74
C SER A 185 -1.23 14.96 21.79
N LYS A 186 -0.39 13.92 21.66
CA LYS A 186 0.87 13.95 20.88
C LYS A 186 1.86 15.00 21.38
N MET A 187 1.72 15.48 22.61
CA MET A 187 2.70 16.37 23.25
C MET A 187 4.07 15.67 23.31
N ILE A 188 5.12 16.38 22.91
CA ILE A 188 6.49 15.89 22.92
C ILE A 188 7.28 16.63 23.99
N ILE A 189 7.87 15.89 24.92
CA ILE A 189 8.81 16.39 25.91
C ILE A 189 10.19 15.87 25.55
N THR A 190 11.18 16.77 25.55
CA THR A 190 12.58 16.40 25.29
C THR A 190 13.43 16.74 26.50
N ILE A 191 14.22 15.77 26.95
CA ILE A 191 15.07 15.89 28.13
C ILE A 191 16.49 15.53 27.71
N ARG A 192 17.45 16.35 28.13
CA ARG A 192 18.87 16.08 27.92
C ARG A 192 19.44 15.43 29.19
N PRO A 193 19.65 14.09 29.22
CA PRO A 193 20.37 13.45 30.32
C PRO A 193 21.85 13.85 30.33
N GLN A 194 22.51 13.65 31.47
CA GLN A 194 23.95 13.88 31.63
C GLN A 194 24.79 12.91 30.78
N GLY A 195 24.29 11.68 30.63
CA GLY A 195 24.93 10.62 29.86
C GLY A 195 23.92 9.66 29.23
N ARG A 196 24.40 8.48 28.83
CA ARG A 196 23.61 7.45 28.12
C ARG A 196 23.40 6.18 28.94
N LYS A 197 23.94 6.13 30.16
CA LYS A 197 23.77 4.95 31.02
C LYS A 197 22.34 4.93 31.54
N ALA A 198 21.90 3.76 32.01
CA ALA A 198 20.57 3.60 32.59
C ALA A 198 20.37 4.59 33.75
N ASP A 199 21.37 4.68 34.64
CA ASP A 199 21.35 5.59 35.79
C ASP A 199 21.17 7.06 35.35
N ASP A 200 21.94 7.53 34.35
CA ASP A 200 21.83 8.91 33.85
C ASP A 200 20.44 9.21 33.26
N ILE A 201 19.80 8.22 32.65
CA ILE A 201 18.45 8.33 32.06
C ILE A 201 17.41 8.33 33.18
N GLU A 202 17.54 7.44 34.15
CA GLU A 202 16.66 7.34 35.32
C GLU A 202 16.68 8.63 36.13
N ASP A 203 17.86 9.19 36.42
CA ASP A 203 18.02 10.45 37.15
C ASP A 203 17.32 11.62 36.44
N ALA A 204 17.47 11.70 35.11
CA ALA A 204 16.85 12.75 34.31
C ALA A 204 15.31 12.63 34.30
N LEU A 205 14.79 11.41 34.20
CA LEU A 205 13.35 11.15 34.27
C LEU A 205 12.80 11.43 35.66
N HIS A 206 13.48 10.96 36.70
CA HIS A 206 13.08 11.17 38.09
C HIS A 206 13.03 12.66 38.43
N SER A 207 14.04 13.43 38.03
CA SER A 207 14.07 14.89 38.20
C SER A 207 12.88 15.57 37.52
N MET A 208 12.56 15.18 36.28
CA MET A 208 11.41 15.74 35.56
C MET A 208 10.07 15.38 36.21
N PHE A 209 9.85 14.10 36.53
CA PHE A 209 8.60 13.64 37.13
C PHE A 209 8.39 14.22 38.54
N SER A 210 9.46 14.39 39.32
CA SER A 210 9.39 14.99 40.65
C SER A 210 9.01 16.48 40.62
N ALA A 211 9.30 17.17 39.52
CA ALA A 211 8.94 18.58 39.33
C ALA A 211 7.47 18.78 38.91
N LEU A 212 6.76 17.69 38.60
CA LEU A 212 5.38 17.74 38.11
C LEU A 212 4.41 17.13 39.13
N PRO A 213 3.15 17.59 39.15
CA PRO A 213 2.12 16.93 39.94
C PRO A 213 1.96 15.45 39.57
N PRO A 214 1.80 14.55 40.57
CA PRO A 214 1.88 13.10 40.36
C PRO A 214 0.72 12.52 39.53
N TYR A 215 -0.34 13.29 39.30
CA TYR A 215 -1.53 12.87 38.55
C TYR A 215 -1.47 13.22 37.05
N ILE A 216 -0.45 13.93 36.58
CA ILE A 216 -0.34 14.33 35.17
C ILE A 216 -0.04 13.12 34.27
N PHE A 217 0.85 12.23 34.72
CA PHE A 217 1.26 11.06 33.95
C PHE A 217 0.94 9.77 34.72
N LYS A 218 0.31 8.83 34.02
CA LYS A 218 -0.14 7.54 34.54
C LYS A 218 0.91 6.45 34.35
N SER A 219 1.53 6.39 33.17
CA SER A 219 2.60 5.44 32.91
C SER A 219 3.54 5.85 31.77
N PRO A 220 4.86 5.76 31.97
CA PRO A 220 5.85 5.82 30.90
C PRO A 220 6.15 4.41 30.34
N THR A 221 6.44 4.35 29.04
CA THR A 221 6.81 3.11 28.33
C THR A 221 8.01 3.36 27.45
N PHE A 222 9.09 2.60 27.60
CA PHE A 222 10.22 2.64 26.66
C PHE A 222 10.14 1.48 25.67
N LEU A 223 10.24 1.79 24.38
CA LEU A 223 10.34 0.77 23.33
C LEU A 223 11.79 0.29 23.24
N ILE A 224 12.10 -0.82 23.90
CA ILE A 224 13.38 -1.56 23.75
C ILE A 224 13.16 -2.78 22.87
#